data_AF-A0A661RB51-F1
#
_entry.id   AF-A0A661RB51-F1
#
_cell.length_a   1.000
_cell.length_b   1.000
_cell.length_c   1.000
_cell.angle_alpha   90.00
_cell.angle_beta   90.00
_cell.angle_gamma   90.00
#
_symmetry.space_group_name_H-M   'P 1'
#
loop_
_entity.id
_entity.type
_entity.pdbx_description
1 polymer ?
#
loop_
_entity_poly.entity_id
_entity_poly.type
_entity_poly.pdbx_seq_one_letter_code
_entity_poly.pdbx_strand_id
1 'polypeptide(L)'
;MMPVAGRTADRVAAIIIYTGFSLLVLWAGMKLINYVLVTRFYEGYIVGWEIGLRQYNSKGGNWPHFSGGNHVEYMNSLVRLMQEKGTRPPLSNTGRRYVYHLKRLRSPGEYIFLLCFPDRIVLYGMSDKTFMRMDKLIDGESDCERGLFTGRPSKDGLTYTGVLRL
;
A
#
# COMPACT_ATOMS: atom_id res chain seq x y z
N MET A 1 49.35 -23.55 -31.04
CA MET A 1 48.89 -23.02 -29.74
C MET A 1 47.58 -22.28 -29.93
N MET A 2 46.44 -22.98 -29.91
CA MET A 2 45.10 -22.37 -29.99
C MET A 2 44.00 -23.01 -29.09
N PRO A 3 44.25 -23.90 -28.10
CA PRO A 3 43.18 -24.42 -27.25
C PRO A 3 42.92 -23.59 -25.98
N VAL A 4 43.85 -22.70 -25.61
CA VAL A 4 43.76 -21.92 -24.35
C VAL A 4 42.81 -20.73 -24.52
N ALA A 5 42.86 -20.04 -25.66
CA ALA A 5 42.04 -18.86 -25.94
C ALA A 5 40.54 -19.17 -26.00
N GLY A 6 40.15 -20.30 -26.63
CA GLY A 6 38.76 -20.77 -26.68
C GLY A 6 38.22 -21.12 -25.30
N ARG A 7 38.99 -21.84 -24.47
CA ARG A 7 38.58 -22.16 -23.09
C ARG A 7 38.46 -20.93 -22.19
N THR A 8 39.30 -19.91 -22.37
CA THR A 8 39.15 -18.66 -21.61
C THR A 8 37.95 -17.85 -22.09
N ALA A 9 37.68 -17.81 -23.40
CA ALA A 9 36.50 -17.14 -23.95
C ALA A 9 35.20 -17.80 -23.44
N ASP A 10 35.12 -19.13 -23.44
CA ASP A 10 33.97 -19.89 -22.93
C ASP A 10 33.76 -19.68 -21.43
N ARG A 11 34.85 -19.61 -20.64
CA ARG A 11 34.77 -19.29 -19.21
C ARG A 11 34.26 -17.88 -18.95
N VAL A 12 34.73 -16.89 -19.71
CA VAL A 12 34.28 -15.50 -19.59
C VAL A 12 32.81 -15.38 -20.00
N ALA A 13 32.41 -16.03 -21.11
CA ALA A 13 31.02 -16.08 -21.54
C ALA A 13 30.12 -16.74 -20.49
N ALA A 14 30.54 -17.87 -19.92
CA ALA A 14 29.82 -18.54 -18.83
C ALA A 14 29.70 -17.62 -17.60
N ILE A 15 30.78 -16.95 -17.18
CA ILE A 15 30.73 -15.99 -16.06
C ILE A 15 29.71 -14.88 -16.34
N ILE A 16 29.75 -14.26 -17.51
CA ILE A 16 28.80 -13.20 -17.90
C ILE A 16 27.36 -13.72 -17.85
N ILE A 17 27.11 -14.91 -18.40
CA ILE A 17 25.78 -15.53 -18.42
C ILE A 17 25.30 -15.80 -16.99
N TYR A 18 26.10 -16.46 -16.16
CA TYR A 18 25.72 -16.79 -14.78
C TYR A 18 25.55 -15.54 -13.91
N THR A 19 26.41 -14.52 -14.08
CA THR A 19 26.25 -13.24 -13.40
C THR A 19 24.96 -12.54 -13.86
N GLY A 20 24.68 -12.52 -15.16
CA GLY A 20 23.44 -11.94 -15.71
C GLY A 20 22.20 -12.62 -15.15
N PHE A 21 22.15 -13.96 -15.17
CA PHE A 21 21.06 -14.72 -14.57
C PHE A 21 20.91 -14.47 -13.07
N SER A 22 22.02 -14.41 -12.33
CA SER A 22 22.00 -14.12 -10.90
C SER A 22 21.39 -12.75 -10.60
N LEU A 23 21.76 -11.73 -11.37
CA LEU A 23 21.20 -10.38 -11.24
C LEU A 23 19.70 -10.35 -11.58
N LEU A 24 19.28 -11.07 -12.62
CA LEU A 24 17.85 -11.18 -12.99
C LEU A 24 17.03 -11.87 -11.90
N VAL A 25 17.53 -12.96 -11.32
CA VAL A 25 16.86 -13.66 -10.21
C VAL A 25 16.74 -12.75 -8.99
N LEU A 26 17.82 -12.04 -8.63
CA LEU A 26 17.78 -11.06 -7.54
C LEU A 26 16.76 -9.95 -7.80
N TRP A 27 16.73 -9.42 -9.02
CA TRP A 27 15.76 -8.39 -9.42
C TRP A 27 14.32 -8.89 -9.35
N ALA A 28 14.06 -10.09 -9.86
CA ALA A 28 12.74 -10.72 -9.80
C ALA A 28 12.30 -10.97 -8.35
N GLY A 29 13.21 -11.46 -7.49
CA GLY A 29 12.96 -11.66 -6.07
C GLY A 29 12.61 -10.34 -5.34
N MET A 30 13.37 -9.27 -5.58
CA MET A 30 13.07 -7.96 -5.02
C MET A 30 11.70 -7.43 -5.49
N LYS A 31 11.38 -7.60 -6.78
CA LYS A 31 10.10 -7.18 -7.35
C LYS A 31 8.92 -7.95 -6.73
N LEU A 32 9.10 -9.26 -6.52
CA LEU A 32 8.10 -10.12 -5.87
C LEU A 32 7.86 -9.71 -4.42
N ILE A 33 8.92 -9.47 -3.64
CA ILE A 33 8.79 -9.01 -2.24
C ILE A 33 8.03 -7.69 -2.18
N ASN A 34 8.42 -6.72 -3.01
CA ASN A 34 7.72 -5.43 -3.07
C ASN A 34 6.26 -5.57 -3.48
N TYR A 35 5.93 -6.52 -4.36
CA TYR A 35 4.55 -6.83 -4.72
C TYR A 35 3.77 -7.38 -3.52
N VAL A 36 4.30 -8.41 -2.87
CA VAL A 36 3.66 -9.05 -1.70
C VAL A 36 3.43 -8.04 -0.57
N LEU A 37 4.35 -7.09 -0.37
CA LEU A 37 4.17 -6.03 0.64
C LEU A 37 2.93 -5.15 0.36
N VAL A 38 2.71 -4.78 -0.91
CA VAL A 38 1.53 -3.98 -1.29
C VAL A 38 0.25 -4.81 -1.19
N THR A 39 0.28 -6.07 -1.63
CA THR A 39 -0.87 -6.98 -1.48
C THR A 39 -1.24 -7.17 -0.02
N ARG A 40 -0.25 -7.39 0.86
CA ARG A 40 -0.48 -7.51 2.31
C ARG A 40 -1.03 -6.23 2.92
N PHE A 41 -0.58 -5.07 2.45
CA PHE A 41 -1.15 -3.78 2.85
C PHE A 41 -2.62 -3.68 2.44
N TYR A 42 -2.97 -4.06 1.21
CA TYR A 42 -4.36 -4.06 0.76
C TYR A 42 -5.23 -5.08 1.53
N GLU A 43 -4.96 -6.38 1.36
CA GLU A 43 -5.79 -7.46 1.90
C GLU A 43 -5.80 -7.51 3.42
N GLY A 44 -4.65 -7.23 4.06
CA GLY A 44 -4.51 -7.36 5.50
C GLY A 44 -4.91 -6.11 6.27
N TYR A 45 -4.79 -4.93 5.67
CA TYR A 45 -4.99 -3.66 6.37
C TYR A 45 -6.16 -2.84 5.80
N ILE A 46 -6.22 -2.60 4.49
CA ILE A 46 -7.31 -1.82 3.89
C ILE A 46 -8.64 -2.58 3.98
N VAL A 47 -8.69 -3.83 3.52
CA VAL A 47 -9.90 -4.67 3.60
C VAL A 47 -10.34 -4.88 5.05
N GLY A 48 -9.38 -5.01 5.99
CA GLY A 48 -9.69 -5.08 7.42
C GLY A 48 -10.40 -3.83 7.94
N TRP A 49 -10.02 -2.65 7.45
CA TRP A 49 -10.70 -1.39 7.76
C TRP A 49 -12.10 -1.34 7.14
N GLU A 50 -12.25 -1.72 5.87
CA GLU A 50 -13.56 -1.78 5.21
C GLU A 50 -14.55 -2.67 5.99
N ILE A 51 -14.14 -3.88 6.34
CA ILE A 51 -14.96 -4.83 7.11
C ILE A 51 -15.32 -4.23 8.48
N GLY A 52 -14.33 -3.64 9.16
CA GLY A 52 -14.55 -2.99 10.46
C GLY A 52 -15.55 -1.83 10.38
N LEU A 53 -15.46 -0.99 9.35
CA LEU A 53 -16.38 0.12 9.15
C LEU A 53 -17.79 -0.36 8.78
N ARG A 54 -17.90 -1.37 7.91
CA ARG A 54 -19.20 -1.96 7.56
C ARG A 54 -19.89 -2.58 8.78
N GLN A 55 -19.16 -3.32 9.62
CA GLN A 55 -19.70 -3.85 10.88
C GLN A 55 -20.09 -2.74 11.86
N TYR A 56 -19.30 -1.67 11.93
CA TYR A 56 -19.62 -0.52 12.78
C TYR A 56 -20.91 0.18 12.32
N ASN A 57 -21.05 0.40 11.01
CA ASN A 57 -22.24 0.97 10.39
C ASN A 57 -23.47 0.07 10.60
N SER A 58 -23.35 -1.25 10.39
CA SER A 58 -24.48 -2.17 10.59
C SER A 58 -24.99 -2.23 12.03
N LYS A 59 -24.15 -1.87 13.01
CA LYS A 59 -24.50 -1.79 14.44
C LYS A 59 -25.05 -0.41 14.86
N GLY A 60 -25.33 0.49 13.90
CA GLY A 60 -25.77 1.85 14.19
C GLY A 60 -24.69 2.69 14.86
N GLY A 61 -23.46 2.62 14.34
CA GLY A 61 -22.33 3.41 14.83
C GLY A 61 -22.53 4.91 14.62
N ASN A 62 -22.33 5.69 15.69
CA ASN A 62 -22.38 7.15 15.63
C ASN A 62 -21.03 7.71 15.21
N TRP A 63 -20.97 8.34 14.04
CA TRP A 63 -19.73 8.90 13.54
C TRP A 63 -19.32 10.17 14.32
N PRO A 64 -18.02 10.33 14.67
CA PRO A 64 -17.55 11.56 15.27
C PRO A 64 -17.70 12.73 14.29
N HIS A 65 -17.94 13.93 14.81
CA HIS A 65 -18.00 15.12 13.98
C HIS A 65 -16.60 15.48 13.45
N PHE A 66 -16.49 15.78 12.15
CA PHE A 66 -15.24 16.19 11.52
C PHE A 66 -15.25 17.67 11.18
N SER A 67 -14.45 18.46 11.90
CA SER A 67 -14.33 19.92 11.70
C SER A 67 -13.27 20.31 10.66
N GLY A 68 -12.58 19.35 10.04
CA GLY A 68 -11.55 19.61 9.01
C GLY A 68 -10.16 19.98 9.53
N GLY A 69 -10.01 20.28 10.83
CA GLY A 69 -8.73 20.75 11.40
C GLY A 69 -7.83 19.66 11.98
N ASN A 70 -8.39 18.59 12.55
CA ASN A 70 -7.61 17.60 13.31
C ASN A 70 -7.97 16.15 12.92
N HIS A 71 -7.29 15.63 11.90
CA HIS A 71 -7.52 14.27 11.40
C HIS A 71 -7.16 13.19 12.44
N VAL A 72 -6.16 13.45 13.27
CA VAL A 72 -5.68 12.51 14.30
C VAL A 72 -6.71 12.34 15.41
N GLU A 73 -7.25 13.44 15.93
CA GLU A 73 -8.28 13.43 16.95
C GLU A 73 -9.57 12.79 16.46
N TYR A 74 -9.96 13.09 15.23
CA TYR A 74 -11.09 12.44 14.56
C TYR A 74 -10.90 10.92 14.49
N MET A 75 -9.76 10.44 13.99
CA MET A 75 -9.50 9.01 13.86
C MET A 75 -9.36 8.32 15.21
N ASN A 76 -8.77 8.97 16.22
CA ASN A 76 -8.72 8.44 17.58
C ASN A 76 -10.14 8.27 18.16
N SER A 77 -11.00 9.26 17.96
CA SER A 77 -12.40 9.22 18.40
C SER A 77 -13.17 8.11 17.70
N LEU A 78 -13.00 7.97 16.38
CA LEU A 78 -13.63 6.89 15.61
C LEU A 78 -13.19 5.51 16.11
N VAL A 79 -11.89 5.30 16.28
CA VAL A 79 -11.33 4.03 16.78
C VAL A 79 -11.90 3.69 18.16
N ARG A 80 -12.00 4.69 19.06
CA ARG A 80 -12.60 4.51 20.39
C ARG A 80 -14.07 4.08 20.29
N LEU A 81 -14.87 4.80 19.50
CA LEU A 81 -16.29 4.49 19.32
C LEU A 81 -16.51 3.12 18.67
N MET A 82 -15.66 2.71 17.72
CA MET A 82 -15.70 1.37 17.15
C MET A 82 -15.45 0.31 18.22
N GLN A 83 -14.45 0.50 19.07
CA GLN A 83 -14.11 -0.42 20.16
C GLN A 83 -15.22 -0.52 21.20
N GLU A 84 -15.83 0.60 21.59
CA GLU A 84 -17.00 0.65 22.49
C GLU A 84 -18.19 -0.16 21.94
N LYS A 85 -18.37 -0.16 20.61
CA LYS A 85 -19.39 -0.96 19.90
C LYS A 85 -18.94 -2.41 19.60
N GLY A 86 -17.83 -2.86 20.18
CA GLY A 86 -17.31 -4.21 20.02
C GLY A 86 -16.80 -4.52 18.61
N THR A 87 -16.39 -3.49 17.85
CA THR A 87 -15.80 -3.64 16.51
C THR A 87 -14.35 -3.19 16.57
N ARG A 88 -13.42 -4.07 16.17
CA ARG A 88 -11.99 -3.78 16.30
C ARG A 88 -11.40 -3.49 14.92
N PRO A 89 -10.96 -2.24 14.65
CA PRO A 89 -10.24 -1.95 13.42
C PRO A 89 -8.90 -2.72 13.39
N PRO A 90 -8.34 -2.99 12.20
CA PRO A 90 -7.11 -3.77 12.07
C PRO A 90 -5.94 -3.09 12.79
N LEU A 91 -4.95 -3.90 13.18
CA LEU A 91 -3.69 -3.38 13.69
C LEU A 91 -2.87 -2.83 12.53
N SER A 92 -2.16 -1.74 12.81
CA SER A 92 -1.13 -1.25 11.91
C SER A 92 0.25 -1.73 12.36
N ASN A 93 1.22 -1.66 11.46
CA ASN A 93 2.64 -1.81 11.78
C ASN A 93 3.26 -0.53 12.39
N THR A 94 2.43 0.48 12.68
CA THR A 94 2.78 1.63 13.50
C THR A 94 2.04 1.56 14.84
N GLY A 95 2.45 2.38 15.81
CA GLY A 95 1.70 2.54 17.07
C GLY A 95 0.29 3.12 16.92
N ARG A 96 -0.12 3.53 15.69
CA ARG A 96 -1.43 4.14 15.39
C ARG A 96 -2.19 3.28 14.37
N ARG A 97 -3.44 2.92 14.67
CA ARG A 97 -4.24 2.01 13.81
C ARG A 97 -4.55 2.56 12.42
N TYR A 98 -4.54 3.88 12.24
CA TYR A 98 -4.86 4.59 10.99
C TYR A 98 -3.63 5.13 10.26
N VAL A 99 -2.41 4.73 10.66
CA VAL A 99 -1.19 5.07 9.92
C VAL A 99 -0.45 3.79 9.61
N TYR A 100 -0.16 3.52 8.34
CA TYR A 100 0.59 2.35 7.91
C TYR A 100 1.94 2.75 7.32
N HIS A 101 3.02 2.09 7.73
CA HIS A 101 4.35 2.34 7.19
C HIS A 101 4.73 1.26 6.16
N LEU A 102 4.63 1.60 4.88
CA LEU A 102 4.98 0.69 3.78
C LEU A 102 6.47 0.83 3.45
N LYS A 103 7.29 -0.10 3.95
CA LYS A 103 8.74 -0.12 3.70
C LYS A 103 9.10 -1.11 2.58
N ARG A 104 9.34 -0.59 1.38
CA ARG A 104 9.80 -1.36 0.21
C ARG A 104 11.31 -1.56 0.21
N LEU A 105 11.77 -2.62 -0.45
CA LEU A 105 13.19 -2.82 -0.75
C LEU A 105 13.67 -1.74 -1.73
N ARG A 106 14.78 -1.07 -1.39
CA ARG A 106 15.44 -0.03 -2.19
C ARG A 106 14.55 1.18 -2.53
N SER A 107 13.57 1.48 -1.70
CA SER A 107 12.78 2.72 -1.80
C SER A 107 12.59 3.32 -0.41
N PRO A 108 12.44 4.65 -0.30
CA PRO A 108 12.07 5.27 0.96
C PRO A 108 10.75 4.68 1.46
N GLY A 109 10.62 4.55 2.78
CA GLY A 109 9.39 4.10 3.40
C GLY A 109 8.27 5.14 3.23
N GLU A 110 7.05 4.66 3.01
CA GLU A 110 5.88 5.50 2.82
C GLU A 110 5.01 5.44 4.07
N TYR A 111 4.69 6.59 4.67
CA TYR A 111 3.72 6.67 5.77
C TYR A 111 2.36 7.02 5.19
N ILE A 112 1.50 6.02 5.13
CA ILE A 112 0.16 6.15 4.57
C ILE A 112 -0.81 6.44 5.70
N PHE A 113 -1.42 7.63 5.68
CA PHE A 113 -2.44 8.02 6.65
C PHE A 113 -3.83 7.69 6.09
N LEU A 114 -4.65 7.06 6.92
CA LEU A 114 -5.98 6.60 6.59
C LEU A 114 -7.02 7.48 7.30
N LEU A 115 -7.95 8.04 6.53
CA LEU A 115 -9.05 8.87 7.02
C LEU A 115 -10.39 8.24 6.60
N CYS A 116 -11.14 7.72 7.56
CA CYS A 116 -12.39 7.02 7.28
C CYS A 116 -13.58 7.97 7.38
N PHE A 117 -14.55 7.81 6.47
CA PHE A 117 -15.85 8.45 6.49
C PHE A 117 -16.95 7.38 6.31
N PRO A 118 -18.24 7.71 6.53
CA PRO A 118 -19.33 6.74 6.39
C PRO A 118 -19.37 6.00 5.06
N ASP A 119 -19.05 6.71 3.98
CA ASP A 119 -19.19 6.30 2.58
C ASP A 119 -17.86 6.03 1.86
N ARG A 120 -16.73 6.35 2.52
CA ARG A 120 -15.41 6.30 1.85
C ARG A 120 -14.24 6.22 2.83
N ILE A 121 -13.11 5.72 2.33
CA ILE A 121 -11.80 5.79 2.99
C ILE A 121 -10.88 6.65 2.14
N VAL A 122 -10.25 7.65 2.74
CA VAL A 122 -9.26 8.50 2.09
C VAL A 122 -7.85 8.10 2.55
N LEU A 123 -6.96 7.86 1.59
CA LEU A 123 -5.58 7.46 1.81
C LEU A 123 -4.65 8.60 1.41
N TYR A 124 -3.76 9.02 2.30
CA TYR A 124 -2.79 10.09 2.06
C TYR A 124 -1.37 9.55 2.14
N GLY A 125 -0.45 10.16 1.39
CA GLY A 125 1.00 9.89 1.52
C GLY A 125 1.50 8.68 0.73
N MET A 126 0.74 8.23 -0.27
CA MET A 126 1.15 7.14 -1.15
C MET A 126 2.07 7.63 -2.25
N SER A 127 3.06 6.84 -2.66
CA SER A 127 3.75 7.10 -3.93
C SER A 127 2.85 6.77 -5.11
N ASP A 128 3.16 7.35 -6.28
CA ASP A 128 2.54 7.02 -7.57
C ASP A 128 2.47 5.50 -7.81
N LYS A 129 3.59 4.81 -7.58
CA LYS A 129 3.69 3.34 -7.71
C LYS A 129 2.76 2.60 -6.77
N THR A 130 2.56 3.10 -5.55
CA THR A 130 1.63 2.51 -4.58
C THR A 130 0.20 2.73 -5.01
N PHE A 131 -0.14 3.96 -5.37
CA PHE A 131 -1.45 4.33 -5.85
C PHE A 131 -1.87 3.46 -7.04
N MET A 132 -1.08 3.46 -8.12
CA MET A 132 -1.36 2.69 -9.33
C MET A 132 -1.48 1.18 -9.08
N ARG A 133 -0.73 0.66 -8.11
CA ARG A 133 -0.81 -0.76 -7.75
C ARG A 133 -2.07 -1.08 -6.95
N MET A 134 -2.46 -0.20 -6.03
CA MET A 134 -3.71 -0.34 -5.29
C MET A 134 -4.91 -0.27 -6.22
N ASP A 135 -4.92 0.72 -7.11
CA ASP A 135 -5.92 0.90 -8.16
C ASP A 135 -6.13 -0.38 -8.95
N LYS A 136 -5.03 -0.95 -9.46
CA LYS A 136 -5.05 -2.24 -10.15
C LYS A 136 -5.53 -3.42 -9.30
N LEU A 137 -5.28 -3.41 -8.00
CA LEU A 137 -5.74 -4.47 -7.09
C LEU A 137 -7.23 -4.37 -6.78
N ILE A 138 -7.77 -3.14 -6.74
CA ILE A 138 -9.16 -2.86 -6.39
C ILE A 138 -10.06 -2.94 -7.63
N ASP A 139 -9.68 -2.27 -8.71
CA ASP A 139 -10.51 -2.08 -9.90
C ASP A 139 -10.10 -2.96 -11.10
N GLY A 140 -8.99 -3.71 -10.98
CA GLY A 140 -8.48 -4.61 -12.02
C GLY A 140 -7.74 -3.91 -13.15
N GLU A 141 -8.01 -2.63 -13.38
CA GLU A 141 -7.33 -1.75 -14.32
C GLU A 141 -6.61 -0.60 -13.58
N SER A 142 -5.76 0.14 -14.30
CA SER A 142 -5.07 1.30 -13.75
C SER A 142 -5.63 2.58 -14.36
N ASP A 143 -6.69 3.12 -13.76
CA ASP A 143 -7.38 4.36 -14.15
C ASP A 143 -7.67 5.20 -12.89
N CYS A 144 -6.91 6.29 -12.72
CA CYS A 144 -7.00 7.13 -11.54
C CYS A 144 -8.32 7.91 -11.40
N GLU A 145 -9.14 7.98 -12.46
CA GLU A 145 -10.39 8.75 -12.48
C GLU A 145 -11.65 7.88 -12.38
N ARG A 146 -11.52 6.55 -12.52
CA ARG A 146 -12.66 5.64 -12.63
C ARG A 146 -12.47 4.40 -11.76
N GLY A 147 -13.53 4.01 -11.06
CA GLY A 147 -13.53 2.80 -10.24
C GLY A 147 -14.05 3.04 -8.82
N LEU A 148 -13.85 2.03 -7.98
CA LEU A 148 -14.04 2.09 -6.54
C LEU A 148 -12.91 2.85 -5.86
N PHE A 149 -11.69 2.78 -6.42
CA PHE A 149 -10.56 3.58 -6.03
C PHE A 149 -10.32 4.68 -7.06
N THR A 150 -10.19 5.91 -6.59
CA THR A 150 -9.87 7.07 -7.43
C THR A 150 -8.82 7.89 -6.74
N GLY A 151 -8.08 8.73 -7.45
CA GLY A 151 -7.07 9.54 -6.79
C GLY A 151 -6.56 10.70 -7.58
N ARG A 152 -5.83 11.55 -6.87
CA ARG A 152 -5.19 12.74 -7.42
C ARG A 152 -3.83 12.95 -6.78
N PRO A 153 -2.88 13.57 -7.50
CA PRO A 153 -1.65 14.04 -6.88
C PRO A 153 -1.98 15.02 -5.75
N SER A 154 -1.25 14.90 -4.66
CA SER A 154 -1.28 15.81 -3.52
C SER A 154 -0.73 17.18 -3.94
N LYS A 155 -0.98 18.22 -3.12
CA LYS A 155 -0.50 19.59 -3.39
C LYS A 155 1.01 19.70 -3.46
N ASP A 156 1.73 18.75 -2.85
CA ASP A 156 3.18 18.65 -2.89
C ASP A 156 3.72 18.12 -4.24
N GLY A 157 2.86 17.55 -5.09
CA GLY A 157 3.22 16.91 -6.36
C GLY A 157 4.06 15.62 -6.21
N LEU A 158 4.35 15.20 -4.98
CA LEU A 158 5.24 14.07 -4.67
C LEU A 158 4.47 12.83 -4.21
N THR A 159 3.30 13.05 -3.61
CA THR A 159 2.44 11.99 -3.09
C THR A 159 1.09 11.99 -3.76
N TYR A 160 0.36 10.88 -3.64
CA TYR A 160 -1.01 10.74 -4.10
C TYR A 160 -1.97 10.67 -2.92
N THR A 161 -3.16 11.24 -3.12
CA THR A 161 -4.32 11.04 -2.28
C THR A 161 -5.30 10.14 -3.02
N GLY A 162 -5.60 8.97 -2.45
CA GLY A 162 -6.61 8.05 -2.98
C GLY A 162 -7.90 8.11 -2.18
N VAL A 163 -9.03 7.84 -2.82
CA VAL A 163 -10.35 7.75 -2.23
C VAL A 163 -10.96 6.42 -2.67
N LEU A 164 -11.20 5.57 -1.69
CA LEU A 164 -11.91 4.30 -1.82
C LEU A 164 -13.37 4.50 -1.42
N ARG A 165 -14.32 4.11 -2.26
CA ARG A 165 -15.75 4.11 -1.94
C ARG A 165 -16.14 2.80 -1.22
N LEU A 166 -16.97 2.91 -0.17
CA LEU A 166 -17.38 1.80 0.70
C LEU A 166 -18.74 1.19 0.36
#